data_AF-A0A3D2KIP5-F1
#
_entry.id   AF-A0A3D2KIP5-F1
#
_cell.length_a   1.000
_cell.length_b   1.000
_cell.length_c   1.000
_cell.angle_alpha   90.00
_cell.angle_beta   90.00
_cell.angle_gamma   90.00
#
_symmetry.space_group_name_H-M   'P 1'
#
loop_
_entity.id
_entity.type
_entity.pdbx_description
1 polymer ?
#
loop_
_entity_poly.entity_id
_entity_poly.type
_entity_poly.pdbx_seq_one_letter_code
_entity_poly.pdbx_strand_id
1 'polypeptide(L)'
;MRAIYALPRPTHPRPTRLQVLLNYEMAGDIRSRCRGDSIRDSREAGRKVIIRTFGDPVLRRKAAPVDRPGASIRRLARRMLEVMREAKGVGLAAPQVGVLRRLAVVDIGEGPLILVNPRITASSGSEVDWEGCLSFPGLLAEIERARNVSVEALDLEGERVWVEAEGFLARVLQHEIDHLDGIVILDRARAVRRVPDEEEDEEDGREGNGEGPGSAEEAGPGSWPRTAHPLKVAFMGTPDFAVPTLRALVEAGHRVVGVVTRPDRPAGRGGRRMRPPPVKRAAAELGLQVWQGGAREVRTGLADVLAAWGADIGVVVAFGVILPSQVLRTPRLGCVNLHASLLPDYRGAAPIQRALMDGRRVTGVTVIQMDEGVDTGGIIAQQKVPIADDDTAGTLHDRLAVAGAGLVLHALELLAAGRAEPRPQPAGRSVPAPRIGPEDEVIDWEKTAVSIERQVRALDPAPGAHTVFRGRRVKVWRVQTAGGPEEGGPAGDGPAGGTGRPEPGSVVGFADGCPVVAAGSGAVVLQVLQPAGGSRMSGSDFVNGYRVGLGDRFGGR
;
A
#
# COMPACT_ATOMS: atom_id res chain seq x y z
N MET A 1 14.19 -24.65 -34.00
CA MET A 1 15.41 -25.14 -34.69
C MET A 1 15.79 -24.10 -35.74
N ARG A 2 17.03 -23.60 -35.68
CA ARG A 2 17.67 -22.52 -36.48
C ARG A 2 17.25 -21.07 -36.20
N ALA A 3 18.14 -20.40 -35.47
CA ALA A 3 18.30 -18.96 -35.39
C ALA A 3 18.73 -18.36 -36.75
N ILE A 4 18.25 -17.15 -37.05
CA ILE A 4 18.87 -16.23 -38.02
C ILE A 4 19.25 -14.98 -37.24
N TYR A 5 20.55 -14.72 -37.17
CA TYR A 5 21.18 -13.60 -36.48
C TYR A 5 21.21 -12.33 -37.34
N ALA A 6 21.30 -11.21 -36.65
CA ALA A 6 21.70 -9.88 -37.10
C ALA A 6 22.79 -9.87 -38.20
N LEU A 7 22.58 -9.05 -39.22
CA LEU A 7 23.59 -8.64 -40.20
C LEU A 7 24.41 -7.45 -39.66
N PRO A 8 25.74 -7.48 -39.74
CA PRO A 8 26.58 -6.29 -39.78
C PRO A 8 27.09 -6.05 -41.21
N ARG A 9 27.14 -4.80 -41.67
CA ARG A 9 28.07 -4.40 -42.76
C ARG A 9 29.16 -3.54 -42.11
N PRO A 10 30.45 -3.84 -42.29
CA PRO A 10 31.15 -3.57 -43.55
C PRO A 10 32.03 -4.75 -44.03
N THR A 11 32.47 -4.71 -45.29
CA THR A 11 33.12 -5.80 -46.04
C THR A 11 34.29 -6.51 -45.30
N HIS A 12 34.13 -7.83 -45.12
CA HIS A 12 34.97 -8.94 -44.56
C HIS A 12 36.53 -8.85 -44.50
N PRO A 13 37.26 -9.74 -43.75
CA PRO A 13 36.88 -11.06 -43.16
C PRO A 13 37.21 -11.32 -41.64
N ARG A 14 36.70 -12.45 -41.09
CA ARG A 14 36.75 -12.96 -39.68
C ARG A 14 37.98 -13.83 -39.33
N PRO A 15 38.31 -14.07 -38.04
CA PRO A 15 37.86 -15.26 -37.27
C PRO A 15 37.46 -14.93 -35.80
N THR A 16 36.35 -15.42 -35.20
CA THR A 16 36.03 -16.66 -34.42
C THR A 16 35.50 -16.30 -33.01
N ARG A 17 34.73 -17.21 -32.40
CA ARG A 17 33.65 -17.02 -31.42
C ARG A 17 34.01 -17.58 -30.02
N LEU A 18 33.43 -16.99 -28.95
CA LEU A 18 32.98 -17.57 -27.66
C LEU A 18 33.76 -17.32 -26.33
N GLN A 19 32.95 -17.22 -25.26
CA GLN A 19 33.14 -17.26 -23.77
C GLN A 19 33.21 -15.89 -23.08
N VAL A 20 32.47 -15.60 -21.99
CA VAL A 20 32.39 -16.35 -20.72
C VAL A 20 31.04 -16.16 -19.98
N LEU A 21 30.56 -17.26 -19.38
CA LEU A 21 29.55 -17.35 -18.30
C LEU A 21 30.26 -17.30 -16.92
N LEU A 22 29.57 -16.73 -15.91
CA LEU A 22 29.74 -16.91 -14.45
C LEU A 22 31.09 -16.53 -13.80
N ASN A 23 31.03 -15.67 -12.77
CA ASN A 23 31.64 -15.88 -11.44
C ASN A 23 31.39 -14.65 -10.55
N TYR A 24 30.65 -14.83 -9.45
CA TYR A 24 30.76 -13.95 -8.28
C TYR A 24 30.55 -14.80 -7.01
N GLU A 25 31.65 -15.36 -6.51
CA GLU A 25 31.81 -15.80 -5.12
C GLU A 25 32.91 -14.97 -4.44
N MET A 26 32.81 -14.91 -3.11
CA MET A 26 33.48 -13.97 -2.21
C MET A 26 35.00 -14.16 -2.04
N ALA A 27 35.72 -13.05 -1.92
CA ALA A 27 36.88 -12.79 -1.04
C ALA A 27 37.24 -11.29 -1.21
N GLY A 28 37.41 -10.47 -0.18
CA GLY A 28 38.54 -10.48 0.74
C GLY A 28 39.08 -9.05 0.87
N ASP A 29 39.40 -8.66 2.10
CA ASP A 29 39.84 -7.36 2.60
C ASP A 29 40.93 -6.65 1.75
N ILE A 30 40.73 -5.38 1.36
CA ILE A 30 41.83 -4.44 1.06
C ILE A 30 41.50 -3.05 1.62
N ARG A 31 42.18 -2.72 2.72
CA ARG A 31 42.43 -1.35 3.17
C ARG A 31 43.36 -0.66 2.16
N SER A 32 42.94 0.46 1.57
CA SER A 32 43.59 1.77 1.75
C SER A 32 43.28 2.78 0.63
N ARG A 33 42.91 3.98 1.10
CA ARG A 33 43.25 5.32 0.56
C ARG A 33 42.94 5.64 -0.90
N CYS A 34 41.77 6.23 -1.12
CA CYS A 34 41.62 7.44 -1.93
C CYS A 34 40.85 8.48 -1.12
N ARG A 35 41.48 9.65 -0.89
CA ARG A 35 40.88 10.82 -0.24
C ARG A 35 40.21 11.67 -1.30
N GLY A 36 39.07 12.28 -0.95
CA GLY A 36 38.46 13.39 -1.68
C GLY A 36 37.24 12.98 -2.48
N ASP A 37 36.13 12.75 -1.77
CA ASP A 37 34.74 13.07 -2.15
C ASP A 37 33.79 12.06 -1.49
N SER A 38 33.08 12.49 -0.43
CA SER A 38 31.75 11.99 0.02
C SER A 38 31.55 12.09 1.54
N ILE A 39 30.73 13.06 1.98
CA ILE A 39 30.00 13.00 3.27
C ILE A 39 28.49 12.79 3.01
N ARG A 40 28.09 12.39 1.79
CA ARG A 40 26.67 12.13 1.45
C ARG A 40 26.33 10.70 1.04
N ASP A 41 27.31 9.85 0.74
CA ASP A 41 27.05 8.54 0.12
C ASP A 41 26.92 7.37 1.13
N SER A 42 27.29 7.57 2.39
CA SER A 42 27.28 6.53 3.44
C SER A 42 25.95 6.38 4.18
N ARG A 43 24.93 7.18 3.87
CA ARG A 43 23.57 7.08 4.46
C ARG A 43 22.57 6.30 3.61
N GLU A 44 22.91 5.89 2.39
CA GLU A 44 21.99 5.20 1.46
C GLU A 44 22.18 3.68 1.39
N ALA A 45 23.26 3.12 1.95
CA ALA A 45 23.60 1.70 1.82
C ALA A 45 22.67 0.73 2.57
N GLY A 46 21.77 1.23 3.42
CA GLY A 46 20.83 0.41 4.23
C GLY A 46 19.35 0.57 3.89
N ARG A 47 18.97 1.39 2.89
CA ARG A 47 17.56 1.56 2.51
C ARG A 47 17.17 0.52 1.48
N LYS A 48 16.22 -0.37 1.80
CA LYS A 48 15.59 -1.30 0.85
C LYS A 48 15.19 -0.51 -0.41
N VAL A 49 15.63 -0.96 -1.58
CA VAL A 49 15.18 -0.38 -2.85
C VAL A 49 13.74 -0.85 -3.04
N ILE A 50 12.82 0.08 -3.21
CA ILE A 50 11.40 -0.21 -3.38
C ILE A 50 11.03 0.27 -4.78
N ILE A 51 10.33 -0.60 -5.53
CA ILE A 51 9.75 -0.21 -6.82
C ILE A 51 8.69 0.85 -6.55
N ARG A 52 8.85 2.01 -7.17
CA ARG A 52 7.93 3.14 -7.12
C ARG A 52 6.74 2.80 -7.98
N THR A 53 5.55 2.89 -7.41
CA THR A 53 4.29 2.61 -8.10
C THR A 53 3.65 3.90 -8.59
N PHE A 54 2.65 3.75 -9.45
CA PHE A 54 1.83 4.84 -9.96
C PHE A 54 1.41 5.83 -8.86
N GLY A 55 1.56 7.12 -9.14
CA GLY A 55 1.35 8.22 -8.19
C GLY A 55 2.65 8.79 -7.60
N ASP A 56 3.78 8.10 -7.66
CA ASP A 56 5.07 8.68 -7.24
C ASP A 56 5.59 9.67 -8.32
N PRO A 57 5.78 10.97 -8.00
CA PRO A 57 6.22 11.97 -8.96
C PRO A 57 7.55 11.65 -9.64
N VAL A 58 8.40 10.80 -9.03
CA VAL A 58 9.68 10.42 -9.60
C VAL A 58 9.55 9.67 -10.93
N LEU A 59 8.45 8.94 -11.15
CA LEU A 59 8.16 8.20 -12.38
C LEU A 59 7.92 9.12 -13.60
N ARG A 60 7.52 10.37 -13.34
CA ARG A 60 7.24 11.40 -14.37
C ARG A 60 8.45 12.29 -14.67
N ARG A 61 9.58 12.08 -14.00
CA ARG A 61 10.77 12.93 -14.13
C ARG A 61 11.78 12.28 -15.06
N LYS A 62 12.22 13.04 -16.06
CA LYS A 62 13.34 12.65 -16.93
C LYS A 62 14.62 12.42 -16.13
N ALA A 63 15.24 11.27 -16.34
CA ALA A 63 16.46 10.87 -15.68
C ALA A 63 17.68 11.63 -16.26
N ALA A 64 18.59 12.05 -15.37
CA ALA A 64 19.80 12.75 -15.78
C ALA A 64 20.83 11.77 -16.38
N PRO A 65 21.57 12.16 -17.45
CA PRO A 65 22.67 11.36 -17.97
C PRO A 65 23.72 11.02 -16.91
N VAL A 66 24.41 9.91 -17.11
CA VAL A 66 25.54 9.44 -16.30
C VAL A 66 26.82 9.72 -17.07
N ASP A 67 27.67 10.64 -16.59
CA ASP A 67 28.89 11.01 -17.31
C ASP A 67 29.89 9.84 -17.42
N ARG A 68 30.13 9.14 -16.30
CA ARG A 68 30.94 7.90 -16.26
C ARG A 68 30.38 6.90 -15.24
N PRO A 69 30.25 5.60 -15.60
CA PRO A 69 29.82 4.56 -14.66
C PRO A 69 30.84 4.35 -13.51
N GLY A 70 30.55 4.94 -12.35
CA GLY A 70 31.33 4.77 -11.12
C GLY A 70 30.88 3.58 -10.27
N ALA A 71 31.53 3.40 -9.11
CA ALA A 71 31.16 2.35 -8.15
C ALA A 71 29.71 2.47 -7.65
N SER A 72 29.17 3.69 -7.58
CA SER A 72 27.76 3.94 -7.21
C SER A 72 26.78 3.40 -8.26
N ILE A 73 27.06 3.62 -9.55
CA ILE A 73 26.26 3.09 -10.67
C ILE A 73 26.31 1.57 -10.70
N ARG A 74 27.50 0.97 -10.51
CA ARG A 74 27.64 -0.49 -10.42
C ARG A 74 26.86 -1.11 -9.26
N ARG A 75 26.83 -0.44 -8.09
CA ARG A 75 26.00 -0.87 -6.95
C ARG A 75 24.51 -0.73 -7.25
N LEU A 76 24.10 0.39 -7.84
CA LEU A 76 22.71 0.63 -8.21
C LEU A 76 22.21 -0.41 -9.22
N ALA A 77 22.97 -0.69 -10.26
CA ALA A 77 22.63 -1.68 -11.28
C ALA A 77 22.43 -3.08 -10.68
N ARG A 78 23.34 -3.52 -9.79
CA ARG A 78 23.19 -4.81 -9.09
C ARG A 78 21.91 -4.88 -8.27
N ARG A 79 21.61 -3.84 -7.49
CA ARG A 79 20.40 -3.77 -6.67
C ARG A 79 19.13 -3.71 -7.52
N MET A 80 19.16 -2.97 -8.62
CA MET A 80 18.04 -2.93 -9.57
C MET A 80 17.78 -4.31 -10.17
N LEU A 81 18.84 -5.06 -10.53
CA LEU A 81 18.71 -6.40 -11.07
C LEU A 81 18.12 -7.39 -10.05
N GLU A 82 18.56 -7.32 -8.79
CA GLU A 82 18.00 -8.10 -7.68
C GLU A 82 16.50 -7.81 -7.50
N VAL A 83 16.13 -6.54 -7.38
CA VAL A 83 14.73 -6.10 -7.21
C VAL A 83 13.85 -6.49 -8.40
N MET A 84 14.35 -6.33 -9.62
CA MET A 84 13.64 -6.71 -10.84
C MET A 84 13.32 -8.21 -10.83
N ARG A 85 14.29 -9.06 -10.46
CA ARG A 85 14.11 -10.52 -10.40
C ARG A 85 13.19 -10.94 -9.26
N GLU A 86 13.33 -10.34 -8.07
CA GLU A 86 12.43 -10.57 -6.93
C GLU A 86 10.97 -10.26 -7.30
N ALA A 87 10.75 -9.21 -8.09
CA ALA A 87 9.44 -8.83 -8.60
C ALA A 87 9.00 -9.61 -9.85
N LYS A 88 9.73 -10.65 -10.26
CA LYS A 88 9.49 -11.45 -11.48
C LYS A 88 9.37 -10.61 -12.76
N GLY A 89 10.05 -9.46 -12.82
CA GLY A 89 10.08 -8.59 -13.99
C GLY A 89 11.24 -8.89 -14.94
N VAL A 90 11.11 -8.39 -16.17
CA VAL A 90 12.11 -8.56 -17.25
C VAL A 90 12.88 -7.27 -17.57
N GLY A 91 12.47 -6.14 -16.98
CA GLY A 91 13.10 -4.83 -17.15
C GLY A 91 12.84 -3.93 -15.94
N LEU A 92 13.80 -3.05 -15.64
CA LEU A 92 13.66 -2.02 -14.60
C LEU A 92 14.56 -0.80 -14.87
N ALA A 93 13.96 0.39 -14.89
CA ALA A 93 14.63 1.67 -15.03
C ALA A 93 14.87 2.35 -13.68
N ALA A 94 15.95 3.11 -13.55
CA ALA A 94 16.33 3.74 -12.27
C ALA A 94 15.25 4.67 -11.66
N PRO A 95 14.44 5.42 -12.44
CA PRO A 95 13.32 6.19 -11.89
C PRO A 95 12.30 5.31 -11.15
N GLN A 96 12.09 4.07 -11.60
CA GLN A 96 11.20 3.10 -10.93
C GLN A 96 11.73 2.64 -9.58
N VAL A 97 12.97 2.97 -9.21
CA VAL A 97 13.50 2.76 -7.86
C VAL A 97 13.76 4.08 -7.11
N GLY A 98 13.26 5.19 -7.66
CA GLY A 98 13.39 6.53 -7.09
C GLY A 98 14.69 7.25 -7.40
N VAL A 99 15.48 6.74 -8.36
CA VAL A 99 16.80 7.31 -8.72
C VAL A 99 16.76 7.93 -10.11
N LEU A 100 16.99 9.24 -10.19
CA LEU A 100 16.96 10.00 -11.45
C LEU A 100 18.32 9.99 -12.18
N ARG A 101 18.78 8.78 -12.51
CA ARG A 101 19.97 8.52 -13.33
C ARG A 101 19.59 7.69 -14.54
N ARG A 102 20.15 7.99 -15.71
CA ARG A 102 19.81 7.32 -16.97
C ARG A 102 20.44 5.93 -17.03
N LEU A 103 19.84 4.98 -16.32
CA LEU A 103 20.30 3.60 -16.15
C LEU A 103 19.09 2.65 -16.22
N ALA A 104 19.19 1.58 -17.01
CA ALA A 104 18.21 0.50 -17.08
C ALA A 104 18.89 -0.86 -16.97
N VAL A 105 18.17 -1.83 -16.40
CA VAL A 105 18.55 -3.25 -16.40
C VAL A 105 17.45 -4.05 -17.08
N VAL A 106 17.82 -5.04 -17.89
CA VAL A 106 16.91 -5.90 -18.64
C VAL A 106 17.42 -7.34 -18.57
N ASP A 107 16.55 -8.31 -18.34
CA ASP A 107 16.89 -9.73 -18.40
C ASP A 107 15.67 -10.53 -18.86
N ILE A 108 15.73 -11.04 -20.10
CA ILE A 108 14.67 -11.86 -20.71
C ILE A 108 14.98 -13.36 -20.64
N GLY A 109 15.95 -13.77 -19.81
CA GLY A 109 16.38 -15.17 -19.68
C GLY A 109 17.62 -15.52 -20.51
N GLU A 110 18.15 -14.58 -21.30
CA GLU A 110 19.43 -14.74 -22.04
C GLU A 110 20.63 -14.12 -21.30
N GLY A 111 20.40 -13.56 -20.12
CA GLY A 111 21.39 -12.88 -19.29
C GLY A 111 21.11 -11.38 -19.17
N PRO A 112 21.67 -10.73 -18.13
CA PRO A 112 21.37 -9.34 -17.83
C PRO A 112 22.07 -8.38 -18.80
N LEU A 113 21.29 -7.49 -19.39
CA LEU A 113 21.75 -6.30 -20.08
C LEU A 113 21.67 -5.11 -19.12
N ILE A 114 22.80 -4.44 -18.89
CA ILE A 114 22.88 -3.24 -18.05
C ILE A 114 23.27 -2.08 -18.97
N LEU A 115 22.37 -1.12 -19.13
CA LEU A 115 22.51 -0.05 -20.11
C LEU A 115 22.58 1.30 -19.41
N VAL A 116 23.72 1.97 -19.53
CA VAL A 116 23.93 3.34 -19.06
C VAL A 116 23.71 4.29 -20.23
N ASN A 117 22.91 5.34 -20.03
CA ASN A 117 22.49 6.30 -21.05
C ASN A 117 21.88 5.70 -22.32
N PRO A 118 21.00 4.68 -22.25
CA PRO A 118 20.45 4.09 -23.46
C PRO A 118 19.66 5.12 -24.29
N ARG A 119 19.83 5.02 -25.60
CA ARG A 119 19.12 5.81 -26.61
C ARG A 119 18.83 4.97 -27.86
N ILE A 120 17.60 5.03 -28.33
CA ILE A 120 17.20 4.45 -29.61
C ILE A 120 17.79 5.30 -30.74
N THR A 121 18.57 4.68 -31.62
CA THR A 121 19.25 5.32 -32.77
C THR A 121 18.57 5.00 -34.09
N ALA A 122 17.91 3.85 -34.20
CA ALA A 122 17.06 3.46 -35.31
C ALA A 122 15.88 2.62 -34.81
N SER A 123 14.76 2.71 -35.52
CA SER A 123 13.55 1.92 -35.24
C SER A 123 12.83 1.61 -36.55
N SER A 124 12.30 0.39 -36.71
CA SER A 124 11.56 0.00 -37.91
C SER A 124 10.49 -1.05 -37.61
N GLY A 125 9.48 -1.11 -38.48
CA GLY A 125 8.29 -1.93 -38.27
C GLY A 125 7.38 -1.39 -37.17
N SER A 126 6.20 -1.99 -37.02
CA SER A 126 5.26 -1.71 -35.95
C SER A 126 4.68 -3.02 -35.44
N GLU A 127 4.49 -3.12 -34.13
CA GLU A 127 3.83 -4.23 -33.44
C GLU A 127 2.96 -3.66 -32.33
N VAL A 128 1.74 -4.15 -32.20
CA VAL A 128 0.81 -3.80 -31.13
C VAL A 128 0.68 -5.03 -30.24
N ASP A 129 0.96 -4.88 -28.96
CA ASP A 129 0.85 -5.96 -28.00
C ASP A 129 0.70 -5.42 -26.58
N TRP A 130 0.43 -6.31 -25.63
CA TRP A 130 0.26 -5.99 -24.22
C TRP A 130 1.61 -5.88 -23.50
N GLU A 131 1.77 -4.82 -22.73
CA GLU A 131 2.90 -4.56 -21.85
C GLU A 131 2.44 -4.48 -20.39
N GLY A 132 3.18 -5.12 -19.49
CA GLY A 132 3.07 -4.90 -18.05
C GLY A 132 4.19 -4.01 -17.56
N CYS A 133 3.98 -3.34 -16.42
CA CYS A 133 5.02 -2.53 -15.78
C CYS A 133 5.08 -2.84 -14.29
N LEU A 134 6.29 -3.03 -13.75
CA LEU A 134 6.49 -3.21 -12.31
C LEU A 134 6.00 -2.02 -11.47
N SER A 135 5.92 -0.82 -12.06
CA SER A 135 5.35 0.38 -11.43
C SER A 135 3.82 0.46 -11.52
N PHE A 136 3.18 -0.44 -12.27
CA PHE A 136 1.73 -0.54 -12.47
C PHE A 136 1.29 -2.01 -12.27
N PRO A 137 1.44 -2.57 -11.06
CA PRO A 137 1.14 -3.97 -10.82
C PRO A 137 -0.33 -4.30 -11.11
N GLY A 138 -0.58 -5.45 -11.73
CA GLY A 138 -1.91 -5.88 -12.14
C GLY A 138 -2.47 -5.15 -13.36
N LEU A 139 -1.69 -4.26 -14.00
CA LEU A 139 -2.10 -3.52 -15.18
C LEU A 139 -1.34 -4.00 -16.42
N LEU A 140 -2.07 -4.28 -17.50
CA LEU A 140 -1.52 -4.41 -18.84
C LEU A 140 -2.04 -3.27 -19.72
N ALA A 141 -1.14 -2.67 -20.49
CA ALA A 141 -1.47 -1.66 -21.50
C ALA A 141 -1.17 -2.21 -22.89
N GLU A 142 -2.12 -2.10 -23.81
CA GLU A 142 -1.90 -2.39 -25.22
C GLU A 142 -1.19 -1.19 -25.85
N ILE A 143 0.05 -1.41 -26.31
CA ILE A 143 0.93 -0.34 -26.79
C ILE A 143 1.46 -0.71 -28.17
N GLU A 144 1.50 0.28 -29.07
CA GLU A 144 2.22 0.16 -30.34
C GLU A 144 3.70 0.50 -30.15
N ARG A 145 4.59 -0.42 -30.53
CA ARG A 145 6.05 -0.26 -30.49
C ARG A 145 6.65 -0.51 -31.85
N ALA A 146 7.87 -0.01 -32.07
CA ALA A 146 8.66 -0.46 -33.21
C ALA A 146 9.05 -1.93 -33.01
N ARG A 147 8.86 -2.77 -34.04
CA ARG A 147 9.20 -4.20 -33.97
C ARG A 147 10.71 -4.43 -33.83
N ASN A 148 11.51 -3.55 -34.42
CA ASN A 148 12.97 -3.61 -34.35
C ASN A 148 13.53 -2.26 -33.87
N VAL A 149 14.52 -2.29 -32.98
CA VAL A 149 15.24 -1.10 -32.50
C VAL A 149 16.74 -1.36 -32.41
N SER A 150 17.51 -0.32 -32.71
CA SER A 150 18.95 -0.26 -32.48
C SER A 150 19.22 0.71 -31.32
N VAL A 151 19.76 0.22 -30.22
CA VAL A 151 20.02 1.02 -29.00
C VAL A 151 21.51 1.23 -28.82
N GLU A 152 21.94 2.49 -28.71
CA GLU A 152 23.28 2.87 -28.27
C GLU A 152 23.26 3.12 -26.75
N ALA A 153 24.24 2.58 -26.03
CA ALA A 153 24.43 2.77 -24.60
C ALA A 153 25.91 2.68 -24.22
N LEU A 154 26.20 2.89 -22.93
CA LEU A 154 27.47 2.53 -22.30
C LEU A 154 27.26 1.30 -21.40
N ASP A 155 28.27 0.44 -21.29
CA ASP A 155 28.33 -0.61 -20.28
C ASP A 155 28.79 -0.08 -18.90
N LEU A 156 29.07 -0.97 -17.94
CA LEU A 156 29.50 -0.59 -16.58
C LEU A 156 30.98 -0.19 -16.49
N GLU A 157 31.73 -0.40 -17.55
CA GLU A 157 33.12 -0.05 -17.75
C GLU A 157 33.23 1.33 -18.44
N GLY A 158 32.14 1.77 -19.08
CA GLY A 158 32.05 3.04 -19.80
C GLY A 158 32.32 2.91 -21.29
N GLU A 159 32.39 1.69 -21.82
CA GLU A 159 32.59 1.41 -23.22
C GLU A 159 31.26 1.47 -23.99
N ARG A 160 31.33 1.90 -25.25
CA ARG A 160 30.14 2.00 -26.10
C ARG A 160 29.68 0.62 -26.53
N VAL A 161 28.38 0.37 -26.35
CA VAL A 161 27.72 -0.86 -26.78
C VAL A 161 26.53 -0.54 -27.66
N TRP A 162 26.29 -1.42 -28.65
CA TRP A 162 25.12 -1.38 -29.52
C TRP A 162 24.31 -2.65 -29.32
N VAL A 163 23.00 -2.48 -29.12
CA VAL A 163 22.04 -3.57 -28.98
C VAL A 163 21.06 -3.50 -30.13
N GLU A 164 21.12 -4.49 -31.02
CA GLU A 164 20.10 -4.74 -32.02
C GLU A 164 19.05 -5.68 -31.43
N ALA A 165 17.81 -5.20 -31.33
CA ALA A 165 16.73 -5.95 -30.71
C ALA A 165 15.52 -6.03 -31.64
N GLU A 166 14.85 -7.19 -31.61
CA GLU A 166 13.59 -7.44 -32.31
C GLU A 166 12.54 -8.02 -31.35
N GLY A 167 11.26 -7.85 -31.68
CA GLY A 167 10.13 -8.44 -30.97
C GLY A 167 10.10 -8.07 -29.48
N PHE A 168 10.04 -9.07 -28.60
CA PHE A 168 9.88 -8.85 -27.16
C PHE A 168 11.02 -8.04 -26.53
N LEU A 169 12.28 -8.29 -26.92
CA LEU A 169 13.42 -7.51 -26.40
C LEU A 169 13.35 -6.05 -26.85
N ALA A 170 12.95 -5.80 -28.11
CA ALA A 170 12.77 -4.44 -28.63
C ALA A 170 11.71 -3.68 -27.84
N ARG A 171 10.63 -4.36 -27.46
CA ARG A 171 9.54 -3.83 -26.63
C ARG A 171 10.02 -3.45 -25.23
N VAL A 172 10.70 -4.37 -24.54
CA VAL A 172 11.25 -4.12 -23.19
C VAL A 172 12.23 -2.94 -23.21
N LEU A 173 13.12 -2.86 -24.20
CA LEU A 173 14.06 -1.74 -24.30
C LEU A 173 13.37 -0.39 -24.52
N GLN A 174 12.35 -0.35 -25.39
CA GLN A 174 11.54 0.87 -25.59
C GLN A 174 10.81 1.28 -24.31
N HIS A 175 10.28 0.30 -23.56
CA HIS A 175 9.62 0.52 -22.28
C HIS A 175 10.55 1.10 -21.22
N GLU A 176 11.74 0.51 -21.03
CA GLU A 176 12.69 1.03 -20.04
C GLU A 176 13.21 2.42 -20.42
N ILE A 177 13.43 2.68 -21.71
CA ILE A 177 13.88 4.00 -22.20
C ILE A 177 12.78 5.06 -21.98
N ASP A 178 11.50 4.72 -22.14
CA ASP A 178 10.40 5.62 -21.81
C ASP A 178 10.42 6.04 -20.35
N HIS A 179 10.61 5.08 -19.43
CA HIS A 179 10.72 5.38 -18.01
C HIS A 179 11.89 6.34 -17.70
N LEU A 180 13.00 6.20 -18.41
CA LEU A 180 14.13 7.13 -18.32
C LEU A 180 13.81 8.54 -18.83
N ASP A 181 12.82 8.67 -19.70
CA ASP A 181 12.33 9.93 -20.24
C ASP A 181 11.09 10.48 -19.49
N GLY A 182 10.64 9.80 -18.42
CA GLY A 182 9.50 10.19 -17.61
C GLY A 182 8.14 9.85 -18.24
N ILE A 183 8.15 8.97 -19.24
CA ILE A 183 6.98 8.46 -19.94
C ILE A 183 6.63 7.10 -19.31
N VAL A 184 5.37 6.92 -18.95
CA VAL A 184 4.86 5.66 -18.37
C VAL A 184 3.95 4.94 -19.36
N ILE A 185 3.68 3.64 -19.13
CA ILE A 185 2.85 2.83 -20.05
C ILE A 185 1.50 3.46 -20.38
N LEU A 186 0.87 4.17 -19.43
CA LEU A 186 -0.40 4.85 -19.63
C LEU A 186 -0.33 6.00 -20.64
N ASP A 187 0.83 6.60 -20.85
CA ASP A 187 1.00 7.70 -21.82
C ASP A 187 0.98 7.19 -23.28
N ARG A 188 1.22 5.89 -23.48
CA ARG A 188 1.24 5.24 -24.79
C ARG A 188 0.10 4.24 -25.00
N ALA A 189 -0.70 3.99 -23.96
CA ALA A 189 -1.74 2.98 -23.97
C ALA A 189 -2.83 3.32 -25.00
N ARG A 190 -3.12 2.38 -25.90
CA ARG A 190 -4.29 2.41 -26.77
C ARG A 190 -5.51 1.85 -26.04
N ALA A 191 -5.28 0.79 -25.27
CA ALA A 191 -6.23 0.16 -24.38
C ALA A 191 -5.51 -0.31 -23.12
N VAL A 192 -6.26 -0.53 -22.04
CA VAL A 192 -5.74 -0.99 -20.76
C VAL A 192 -6.65 -2.09 -20.24
N ARG A 193 -6.06 -3.16 -19.67
CA ARG A 193 -6.79 -4.24 -19.02
C ARG A 193 -6.14 -4.58 -17.69
N ARG A 194 -6.95 -4.98 -16.72
CA ARG A 194 -6.47 -5.50 -15.44
C ARG A 194 -6.23 -6.99 -15.55
N VAL A 195 -5.11 -7.48 -15.04
CA VAL A 195 -4.86 -8.91 -14.87
C VAL A 195 -5.40 -9.30 -13.50
N PRO A 196 -6.34 -10.24 -13.41
CA PRO A 196 -6.71 -10.84 -12.13
C PRO A 196 -5.47 -11.45 -11.46
N ASP A 197 -5.35 -11.35 -10.14
CA ASP A 197 -4.27 -12.01 -9.42
C ASP A 197 -4.39 -13.53 -9.64
N GLU A 198 -3.37 -14.17 -10.21
CA GLU A 198 -3.32 -15.63 -10.45
C GLU A 198 -3.19 -16.39 -9.11
N GLU A 199 -4.24 -16.44 -8.30
CA GLU A 199 -4.43 -17.38 -7.17
C GLU A 199 -5.93 -17.71 -6.93
N GLU A 200 -6.72 -17.87 -8.01
CA GLU A 200 -8.07 -18.45 -7.94
C GLU A 200 -8.18 -19.53 -9.02
N ASP A 201 -7.64 -20.73 -8.76
CA ASP A 201 -7.97 -21.94 -9.54
C ASP A 201 -7.80 -23.17 -8.64
N GLU A 202 -8.87 -23.55 -7.94
CA GLU A 202 -9.28 -24.94 -7.68
C GLU A 202 -10.69 -24.97 -7.07
N GLU A 203 -11.59 -25.74 -7.70
CA GLU A 203 -12.97 -26.13 -7.35
C GLU A 203 -14.19 -25.31 -7.90
N ASP A 204 -14.44 -25.59 -9.20
CA ASP A 204 -15.69 -25.85 -9.96
C ASP A 204 -17.12 -25.58 -9.42
N GLY A 205 -17.97 -24.99 -10.30
CA GLY A 205 -19.44 -25.17 -10.20
C GLY A 205 -20.42 -24.22 -10.93
N ARG A 206 -20.25 -23.95 -12.23
CA ARG A 206 -21.28 -23.55 -13.25
C ARG A 206 -22.20 -22.32 -13.05
N GLU A 207 -21.94 -21.35 -13.94
CA GLU A 207 -22.84 -20.61 -14.84
C GLU A 207 -23.96 -19.70 -14.30
N GLY A 208 -23.78 -18.41 -14.60
CA GLY A 208 -24.83 -17.40 -14.72
C GLY A 208 -24.26 -16.11 -15.33
N ASN A 209 -24.18 -16.06 -16.67
CA ASN A 209 -23.77 -14.87 -17.43
C ASN A 209 -24.63 -13.65 -17.07
N GLY A 210 -23.98 -12.58 -16.62
CA GLY A 210 -24.55 -11.24 -16.49
C GLY A 210 -23.48 -10.22 -16.85
N GLU A 211 -23.63 -9.58 -18.00
CA GLU A 211 -22.79 -8.51 -18.51
C GLU A 211 -22.64 -7.38 -17.47
N GLY A 212 -21.45 -7.23 -16.91
CA GLY A 212 -21.12 -6.12 -16.01
C GLY A 212 -20.42 -5.00 -16.77
N PRO A 213 -20.96 -3.76 -16.84
CA PRO A 213 -20.27 -2.65 -17.47
C PRO A 213 -19.45 -1.86 -16.44
N GLY A 214 -18.14 -1.74 -16.72
CA GLY A 214 -17.30 -0.58 -16.39
C GLY A 214 -17.03 -0.31 -14.91
N SER A 215 -15.97 -0.91 -14.37
CA SER A 215 -15.37 -0.48 -13.11
C SER A 215 -14.68 0.87 -13.33
N ALA A 216 -15.19 1.91 -12.68
CA ALA A 216 -14.43 3.14 -12.54
C ALA A 216 -13.23 2.86 -11.65
N GLU A 217 -12.02 3.00 -12.21
CA GLU A 217 -10.78 2.94 -11.48
C GLU A 217 -10.03 4.27 -11.56
N GLU A 218 -9.33 4.52 -10.45
CA GLU A 218 -8.26 5.50 -10.24
C GLU A 218 -8.61 6.92 -9.82
N ALA A 219 -8.14 7.16 -8.62
CA ALA A 219 -8.82 7.97 -7.67
C ALA A 219 -7.89 8.05 -6.42
N GLY A 220 -6.81 8.82 -6.56
CA GLY A 220 -5.76 9.10 -5.56
C GLY A 220 -4.87 10.24 -6.10
N PRO A 221 -4.23 11.05 -5.24
CA PRO A 221 -4.21 12.51 -5.36
C PRO A 221 -3.41 12.99 -6.58
N GLY A 222 -4.12 13.63 -7.51
CA GLY A 222 -3.49 14.22 -8.70
C GLY A 222 -4.42 14.56 -9.87
N SER A 223 -5.70 14.17 -9.83
CA SER A 223 -6.89 14.79 -10.44
C SER A 223 -7.92 13.70 -10.63
N TRP A 224 -8.94 13.64 -9.78
CA TRP A 224 -10.08 12.74 -10.01
C TRP A 224 -10.73 13.13 -11.33
N PRO A 225 -11.14 12.16 -12.18
CA PRO A 225 -11.85 12.48 -13.40
C PRO A 225 -13.07 13.32 -13.05
N ARG A 226 -13.33 14.37 -13.84
CA ARG A 226 -14.52 15.18 -13.63
C ARG A 226 -15.76 14.31 -13.83
N THR A 227 -16.69 14.40 -12.88
CA THR A 227 -17.98 13.70 -13.01
C THR A 227 -18.74 14.22 -14.23
N ALA A 228 -19.37 13.32 -14.96
CA ALA A 228 -20.28 13.69 -16.04
C ALA A 228 -21.63 14.20 -15.51
N HIS A 229 -21.99 13.83 -14.27
CA HIS A 229 -23.25 14.17 -13.63
C HIS A 229 -23.04 14.81 -12.25
N PRO A 230 -22.69 16.11 -12.19
CA PRO A 230 -22.46 16.81 -10.93
C PRO A 230 -23.69 16.77 -10.01
N LEU A 231 -23.48 16.43 -8.74
CA LEU A 231 -24.51 16.39 -7.69
C LEU A 231 -24.27 17.48 -6.64
N LYS A 232 -25.34 17.94 -5.99
CA LYS A 232 -25.27 18.70 -4.74
C LYS A 232 -25.09 17.75 -3.56
N VAL A 233 -23.89 17.71 -3.00
CA VAL A 233 -23.52 16.74 -1.96
C VAL A 233 -23.50 17.40 -0.59
N ALA A 234 -24.23 16.83 0.36
CA ALA A 234 -24.01 17.08 1.78
C ALA A 234 -23.05 16.02 2.35
N PHE A 235 -21.84 16.42 2.72
CA PHE A 235 -20.83 15.50 3.22
C PHE A 235 -20.90 15.38 4.74
N MET A 236 -20.90 14.16 5.28
CA MET A 236 -21.00 13.91 6.73
C MET A 236 -19.84 13.03 7.19
N GLY A 237 -18.89 13.59 7.94
CA GLY A 237 -17.71 12.86 8.39
C GLY A 237 -16.96 13.54 9.53
N THR A 238 -16.10 12.79 10.22
CA THR A 238 -15.34 13.32 11.36
C THR A 238 -13.83 13.07 11.29
N PRO A 239 -13.32 11.83 11.20
CA PRO A 239 -11.89 11.54 11.34
C PRO A 239 -11.11 11.79 10.04
N ASP A 240 -9.79 11.62 10.10
CA ASP A 240 -8.90 11.73 8.95
C ASP A 240 -9.29 10.79 7.80
N PHE A 241 -9.85 9.60 8.08
CA PHE A 241 -10.39 8.66 7.08
C PHE A 241 -11.37 9.31 6.08
N ALA A 242 -12.14 10.29 6.52
CA ALA A 242 -13.17 10.94 5.72
C ALA A 242 -12.63 12.08 4.84
N VAL A 243 -11.43 12.59 5.14
CA VAL A 243 -10.87 13.76 4.46
C VAL A 243 -10.56 13.50 2.97
N PRO A 244 -9.97 12.36 2.58
CA PRO A 244 -9.74 12.06 1.16
C PRO A 244 -11.03 12.09 0.34
N THR A 245 -12.12 11.50 0.86
CA THR A 245 -13.42 11.52 0.17
C THR A 245 -13.98 12.92 0.00
N LEU A 246 -13.92 13.78 1.03
CA LEU A 246 -14.38 15.17 0.92
C LEU A 246 -13.63 15.93 -0.17
N ARG A 247 -12.29 15.80 -0.22
CA ARG A 247 -11.46 16.46 -1.23
C ARG A 247 -11.75 15.92 -2.62
N ALA A 248 -11.86 14.60 -2.76
CA ALA A 248 -12.19 13.94 -4.02
C ALA A 248 -13.51 14.43 -4.62
N LEU A 249 -14.55 14.60 -3.79
CA LEU A 249 -15.84 15.12 -4.24
C LEU A 249 -15.72 16.52 -4.86
N VAL A 250 -14.97 17.43 -4.23
CA VAL A 250 -14.74 18.78 -4.74
C VAL A 250 -13.90 18.75 -6.01
N GLU A 251 -12.80 18.00 -6.01
CA GLU A 251 -11.89 17.89 -7.14
C GLU A 251 -12.56 17.28 -8.38
N ALA A 252 -13.43 16.28 -8.20
CA ALA A 252 -14.23 15.67 -9.26
C ALA A 252 -15.34 16.60 -9.80
N GLY A 253 -15.60 17.74 -9.16
CA GLY A 253 -16.56 18.73 -9.64
C GLY A 253 -17.98 18.59 -9.08
N HIS A 254 -18.21 17.76 -8.07
CA HIS A 254 -19.48 17.80 -7.33
C HIS A 254 -19.60 19.12 -6.55
N ARG A 255 -20.83 19.62 -6.41
CA ARG A 255 -21.10 20.80 -5.58
C ARG A 255 -21.32 20.36 -4.15
N VAL A 256 -20.29 20.40 -3.32
CA VAL A 256 -20.44 20.16 -1.88
C VAL A 256 -21.18 21.34 -1.25
N VAL A 257 -22.48 21.17 -0.95
CA VAL A 257 -23.34 22.26 -0.46
C VAL A 257 -23.12 22.56 1.03
N GLY A 258 -22.59 21.60 1.77
CA GLY A 258 -22.19 21.79 3.16
C GLY A 258 -21.55 20.54 3.76
N VAL A 259 -20.83 20.74 4.85
CA VAL A 259 -20.13 19.68 5.58
C VAL A 259 -20.72 19.55 6.99
N VAL A 260 -21.08 18.33 7.36
CA VAL A 260 -21.62 17.95 8.67
C VAL A 260 -20.53 17.21 9.42
N THR A 261 -20.19 17.67 10.61
CA THR A 261 -19.17 17.00 11.43
C THR A 261 -19.51 17.08 12.92
N ARG A 262 -18.80 16.32 13.75
CA ARG A 262 -19.01 16.35 15.21
C ARG A 262 -18.51 17.68 15.80
N PRO A 263 -18.97 18.05 17.01
CA PRO A 263 -18.43 19.21 17.73
C PRO A 263 -16.92 19.08 17.97
N ASP A 264 -16.26 20.21 18.12
CA ASP A 264 -14.85 20.26 18.52
C ASP A 264 -14.68 19.55 19.86
N ARG A 265 -13.56 18.85 20.04
CA ARG A 265 -13.28 18.12 21.27
C ARG A 265 -12.20 18.81 22.10
N PRO A 266 -12.28 18.79 23.44
CA PRO A 266 -11.19 19.24 24.30
C PRO A 266 -9.89 18.48 23.98
N ALA A 267 -8.78 19.21 23.90
CA ALA A 267 -7.45 18.69 23.63
C ALA A 267 -6.39 19.44 24.44
N GLY A 268 -5.22 18.81 24.62
CA GLY A 268 -4.13 19.31 25.45
C GLY A 268 -4.30 19.04 26.95
N ARG A 269 -3.25 19.30 27.74
CA ARG A 269 -3.27 19.08 29.20
C ARG A 269 -4.35 19.97 29.85
N GLY A 270 -5.36 19.34 30.46
CA GLY A 270 -6.49 20.02 31.10
C GLY A 270 -7.61 20.48 30.15
N GLY A 271 -7.63 20.05 28.88
CA GLY A 271 -8.76 20.30 27.96
C GLY A 271 -8.98 21.76 27.57
N ARG A 272 -8.02 22.65 27.83
CA ARG A 272 -8.16 24.11 27.64
C ARG A 272 -8.19 24.55 26.17
N ARG A 273 -7.77 23.71 25.23
CA ARG A 273 -7.81 24.01 23.78
C ARG A 273 -8.84 23.11 23.10
N MET A 274 -9.73 23.71 22.32
CA MET A 274 -10.64 22.95 21.48
C MET A 274 -9.91 22.52 20.21
N ARG A 275 -9.89 21.22 19.92
CA ARG A 275 -9.34 20.68 18.68
C ARG A 275 -10.50 20.44 17.70
N PRO A 276 -10.52 21.12 16.55
CA PRO A 276 -11.51 20.85 15.52
C PRO A 276 -11.30 19.47 14.90
N PRO A 277 -12.37 18.79 14.46
CA PRO A 277 -12.25 17.55 13.69
C PRO A 277 -11.43 17.74 12.41
N PRO A 278 -10.71 16.70 11.94
CA PRO A 278 -10.05 16.71 10.63
C PRO A 278 -10.94 17.20 9.48
N VAL A 279 -12.18 16.70 9.40
CA VAL A 279 -13.13 17.10 8.35
C VAL A 279 -13.50 18.60 8.44
N LYS A 280 -13.62 19.17 9.65
CA LYS A 280 -13.86 20.61 9.82
C LYS A 280 -12.70 21.44 9.27
N ARG A 281 -11.46 21.02 9.52
CA ARG A 281 -10.28 21.70 8.99
C ARG A 281 -10.22 21.64 7.46
N ALA A 282 -10.44 20.45 6.89
CA ALA A 282 -10.48 20.28 5.44
C ALA A 282 -11.60 21.11 4.78
N ALA A 283 -12.78 21.17 5.41
CA ALA A 283 -13.88 22.01 4.93
C ALA A 283 -13.50 23.50 4.90
N ALA A 284 -12.83 24.00 5.94
CA ALA A 284 -12.34 25.38 5.98
C ALA A 284 -11.29 25.67 4.90
N GLU A 285 -10.36 24.73 4.67
CA GLU A 285 -9.36 24.82 3.58
C GLU A 285 -10.02 24.88 2.19
N LEU A 286 -11.15 24.19 2.01
CA LEU A 286 -11.93 24.15 0.76
C LEU A 286 -12.96 25.28 0.66
N GLY A 287 -13.07 26.17 1.65
CA GLY A 287 -14.07 27.25 1.67
C GLY A 287 -15.52 26.78 1.82
N LEU A 288 -15.76 25.62 2.42
CA LEU A 288 -17.07 25.01 2.58
C LEU A 288 -17.72 25.40 3.91
N GLN A 289 -19.04 25.63 3.89
CA GLN A 289 -19.82 25.84 5.12
C GLN A 289 -19.89 24.56 5.96
N VAL A 290 -19.83 24.72 7.28
CA VAL A 290 -19.82 23.61 8.23
C VAL A 290 -20.99 23.70 9.21
N TRP A 291 -21.71 22.61 9.37
CA TRP A 291 -22.66 22.39 10.46
C TRP A 291 -22.07 21.38 11.45
N GLN A 292 -22.16 21.67 12.76
CA GLN A 292 -21.69 20.77 13.81
C GLN A 292 -22.83 20.37 14.74
N GLY A 293 -22.90 19.08 15.06
CA GLY A 293 -23.92 18.57 15.97
C GLY A 293 -23.58 17.19 16.52
N GLY A 294 -24.00 16.95 17.77
CA GLY A 294 -24.01 15.62 18.37
C GLY A 294 -25.26 14.83 17.97
N ALA A 295 -25.46 13.68 18.61
CA ALA A 295 -26.61 12.81 18.31
C ALA A 295 -27.97 13.50 18.51
N ARG A 296 -28.07 14.42 19.46
CA ARG A 296 -29.30 15.18 19.72
C ARG A 296 -29.59 16.13 18.56
N GLU A 297 -28.62 16.97 18.20
CA GLU A 297 -28.78 17.99 17.15
C GLU A 297 -29.02 17.34 15.78
N VAL A 298 -28.34 16.22 15.50
CA VAL A 298 -28.57 15.42 14.28
C VAL A 298 -30.01 14.94 14.21
N ARG A 299 -30.57 14.48 15.33
CA ARG A 299 -31.95 14.00 15.39
C ARG A 299 -32.98 15.12 15.17
N THR A 300 -32.73 16.30 15.72
CA THR A 300 -33.76 17.36 15.79
C THR A 300 -33.65 18.42 14.72
N GLY A 301 -32.52 18.55 14.01
CA GLY A 301 -32.33 19.69 13.09
C GLY A 301 -31.56 19.40 11.81
N LEU A 302 -30.87 18.26 11.67
CA LEU A 302 -30.05 18.02 10.48
C LEU A 302 -30.90 17.91 9.20
N ALA A 303 -32.10 17.33 9.27
CA ALA A 303 -32.99 17.23 8.11
C ALA A 303 -33.32 18.60 7.51
N ASP A 304 -33.67 19.59 8.35
CA ASP A 304 -33.98 20.95 7.90
C ASP A 304 -32.77 21.63 7.24
N VAL A 305 -31.56 21.40 7.78
CA VAL A 305 -30.32 21.89 7.20
C VAL A 305 -30.06 21.28 5.81
N LEU A 306 -30.22 19.96 5.68
CA LEU A 306 -30.05 19.28 4.39
C LEU A 306 -31.07 19.74 3.34
N ALA A 307 -32.31 19.96 3.75
CA ALA A 307 -33.38 20.49 2.91
C ALA A 307 -33.08 21.93 2.47
N ALA A 308 -32.65 22.80 3.39
CA ALA A 308 -32.27 24.18 3.10
C ALA A 308 -31.07 24.28 2.15
N TRP A 309 -30.11 23.35 2.25
CA TRP A 309 -29.00 23.24 1.31
C TRP A 309 -29.42 22.68 -0.06
N GLY A 310 -30.61 22.08 -0.18
CA GLY A 310 -31.10 21.45 -1.39
C GLY A 310 -30.18 20.32 -1.86
N ALA A 311 -29.71 19.49 -0.93
CA ALA A 311 -28.81 18.38 -1.22
C ALA A 311 -29.51 17.31 -2.08
N ASP A 312 -28.84 16.87 -3.16
CA ASP A 312 -29.29 15.74 -3.96
C ASP A 312 -29.03 14.42 -3.22
N ILE A 313 -27.89 14.34 -2.52
CA ILE A 313 -27.42 13.15 -1.81
C ILE A 313 -26.65 13.51 -0.54
N GLY A 314 -26.76 12.66 0.49
CA GLY A 314 -25.87 12.67 1.64
C GLY A 314 -24.74 11.63 1.48
N VAL A 315 -23.48 12.05 1.61
CA VAL A 315 -22.32 11.13 1.61
C VAL A 315 -21.77 11.04 3.01
N VAL A 316 -21.88 9.86 3.62
CA VAL A 316 -21.49 9.59 5.01
C VAL A 316 -20.20 8.79 5.04
N VAL A 317 -19.20 9.28 5.78
CA VAL A 317 -17.91 8.60 5.95
C VAL A 317 -17.45 8.74 7.39
N ALA A 318 -17.50 7.65 8.15
CA ALA A 318 -17.04 7.61 9.55
C ALA A 318 -17.60 8.76 10.43
N PHE A 319 -18.87 9.12 10.26
CA PHE A 319 -19.51 10.21 11.03
C PHE A 319 -19.72 9.83 12.50
N GLY A 320 -20.06 8.56 12.74
CA GLY A 320 -20.18 7.96 14.08
C GLY A 320 -21.41 8.40 14.87
N VAL A 321 -22.41 8.98 14.19
CA VAL A 321 -23.75 9.26 14.72
C VAL A 321 -24.76 8.52 13.84
N ILE A 322 -25.71 7.82 14.46
CA ILE A 322 -26.79 7.14 13.74
C ILE A 322 -27.73 8.20 13.15
N LEU A 323 -28.02 8.09 11.87
CA LEU A 323 -28.91 9.02 11.17
C LEU A 323 -30.36 8.54 11.30
N PRO A 324 -31.30 9.39 11.75
CA PRO A 324 -32.71 9.02 11.79
C PRO A 324 -33.31 8.93 10.38
N SER A 325 -34.39 8.19 10.23
CA SER A 325 -35.10 7.98 8.94
C SER A 325 -35.41 9.29 8.20
N GLN A 326 -35.81 10.34 8.92
CA GLN A 326 -36.08 11.66 8.31
C GLN A 326 -34.84 12.25 7.64
N VAL A 327 -33.66 12.14 8.24
CA VAL A 327 -32.40 12.62 7.65
C VAL A 327 -32.04 11.79 6.42
N LEU A 328 -32.15 10.45 6.52
CA LEU A 328 -31.85 9.53 5.42
C LEU A 328 -32.71 9.78 4.17
N ARG A 329 -33.99 10.17 4.37
CA ARG A 329 -34.96 10.42 3.29
C ARG A 329 -34.98 11.85 2.77
N THR A 330 -34.25 12.79 3.41
CA THR A 330 -34.29 14.21 3.03
C THR A 330 -33.69 14.46 1.64
N PRO A 331 -32.47 13.98 1.32
CA PRO A 331 -31.94 14.10 -0.03
C PRO A 331 -32.71 13.17 -0.98
N ARG A 332 -32.95 13.60 -2.23
CA ARG A 332 -33.74 12.82 -3.20
C ARG A 332 -33.13 11.46 -3.55
N LEU A 333 -31.80 11.33 -3.49
CA LEU A 333 -31.06 10.08 -3.70
C LEU A 333 -30.73 9.37 -2.37
N GLY A 334 -31.27 9.88 -1.25
CA GLY A 334 -31.02 9.40 0.10
C GLY A 334 -29.59 9.65 0.58
N CYS A 335 -29.07 8.73 1.39
CA CYS A 335 -27.71 8.78 1.92
C CYS A 335 -26.94 7.50 1.56
N VAL A 336 -25.66 7.66 1.24
CA VAL A 336 -24.72 6.56 1.07
C VAL A 336 -23.66 6.57 2.16
N ASN A 337 -23.20 5.40 2.59
CA ASN A 337 -22.11 5.27 3.56
C ASN A 337 -20.92 4.55 2.94
N LEU A 338 -19.72 5.08 3.17
CA LEU A 338 -18.46 4.40 2.91
C LEU A 338 -18.04 3.62 4.17
N HIS A 339 -18.03 2.30 4.05
CA HIS A 339 -17.60 1.38 5.10
C HIS A 339 -16.24 0.76 4.79
N ALA A 340 -15.37 0.63 5.80
CA ALA A 340 -13.98 0.20 5.63
C ALA A 340 -13.78 -1.34 5.75
N SER A 341 -14.68 -2.11 5.14
CA SER A 341 -14.54 -3.55 4.94
C SER A 341 -15.26 -4.00 3.67
N LEU A 342 -15.09 -5.29 3.34
CA LEU A 342 -15.94 -5.99 2.38
C LEU A 342 -17.19 -6.52 3.09
N LEU A 343 -18.27 -5.73 3.09
CA LEU A 343 -19.56 -6.15 3.65
C LEU A 343 -20.08 -7.41 2.93
N PRO A 344 -20.80 -8.33 3.62
CA PRO A 344 -21.37 -8.16 4.97
C PRO A 344 -20.40 -8.38 6.14
N ASP A 345 -19.15 -8.76 5.89
CA ASP A 345 -18.17 -8.97 6.95
C ASP A 345 -17.68 -7.65 7.55
N TYR A 346 -17.38 -7.70 8.85
CA TYR A 346 -16.88 -6.59 9.66
C TYR A 346 -17.82 -5.38 9.74
N ARG A 347 -19.14 -5.60 9.86
CA ARG A 347 -20.08 -4.54 10.25
C ARG A 347 -19.71 -3.94 11.61
N GLY A 348 -19.84 -2.62 11.75
CA GLY A 348 -19.62 -1.93 13.02
C GLY A 348 -18.40 -1.02 13.06
N ALA A 349 -17.82 -0.89 14.26
CA ALA A 349 -17.03 0.30 14.62
C ALA A 349 -15.53 0.21 14.35
N ALA A 350 -14.96 -0.99 14.20
CA ALA A 350 -13.50 -1.17 14.05
C ALA A 350 -13.11 -2.21 12.96
N PRO A 351 -13.64 -2.11 11.73
CA PRO A 351 -13.41 -3.13 10.69
C PRO A 351 -11.93 -3.34 10.35
N ILE A 352 -11.14 -2.25 10.28
CA ILE A 352 -9.71 -2.30 9.92
C ILE A 352 -8.91 -3.10 10.95
N GLN A 353 -9.07 -2.76 12.24
CA GLN A 353 -8.33 -3.41 13.31
C GLN A 353 -8.73 -4.88 13.43
N ARG A 354 -10.02 -5.20 13.32
CA ARG A 354 -10.52 -6.58 13.45
C ARG A 354 -10.05 -7.45 12.28
N ALA A 355 -10.04 -6.94 11.05
CA ALA A 355 -9.48 -7.66 9.90
C ALA A 355 -7.97 -7.97 10.08
N LEU A 356 -7.20 -7.03 10.65
CA LEU A 356 -5.78 -7.25 10.95
C LEU A 356 -5.56 -8.29 12.05
N MET A 357 -6.35 -8.23 13.13
CA MET A 357 -6.33 -9.17 14.25
C MET A 357 -6.67 -10.60 13.81
N ASP A 358 -7.66 -10.75 12.94
CA ASP A 358 -8.07 -12.03 12.37
C ASP A 358 -7.05 -12.57 11.34
N GLY A 359 -6.08 -11.75 10.93
CA GLY A 359 -5.04 -12.16 9.99
C GLY A 359 -5.52 -12.24 8.54
N ARG A 360 -6.51 -11.43 8.15
CA ARG A 360 -6.98 -11.37 6.77
C ARG A 360 -5.83 -10.93 5.86
N ARG A 361 -5.72 -11.57 4.69
CA ARG A 361 -4.82 -11.19 3.59
C ARG A 361 -5.42 -10.11 2.68
N VAL A 362 -6.74 -10.01 2.66
CA VAL A 362 -7.51 -9.04 1.87
C VAL A 362 -8.62 -8.46 2.72
N THR A 363 -8.81 -7.15 2.62
CA THR A 363 -9.97 -6.40 3.11
C THR A 363 -10.50 -5.54 1.97
N GLY A 364 -11.20 -4.44 2.26
CA GLY A 364 -11.64 -3.52 1.23
C GLY A 364 -12.50 -2.40 1.77
N VAL A 365 -13.15 -1.71 0.84
CA VAL A 365 -14.14 -0.68 1.11
C VAL A 365 -15.45 -1.06 0.42
N THR A 366 -16.56 -0.66 1.04
CA THR A 366 -17.91 -0.86 0.50
C THR A 366 -18.69 0.45 0.55
N VAL A 367 -19.35 0.80 -0.55
CA VAL A 367 -20.36 1.88 -0.55
C VAL A 367 -21.75 1.23 -0.51
N ILE A 368 -22.53 1.59 0.51
CA ILE A 368 -23.90 1.11 0.68
C ILE A 368 -24.91 2.27 0.55
N GLN A 369 -26.09 1.97 0.03
CA GLN A 369 -27.27 2.81 0.23
C GLN A 369 -27.74 2.63 1.67
N MET A 370 -27.73 3.69 2.49
CA MET A 370 -28.08 3.58 3.91
C MET A 370 -29.56 3.30 4.13
N ASP A 371 -29.84 2.47 5.12
CA ASP A 371 -31.16 2.25 5.72
C ASP A 371 -31.11 2.62 7.22
N GLU A 372 -32.16 2.27 7.98
CA GLU A 372 -32.23 2.55 9.43
C GLU A 372 -31.32 1.64 10.28
N GLY A 373 -30.78 0.57 9.70
CA GLY A 373 -29.87 -0.32 10.39
C GLY A 373 -28.42 0.15 10.35
N VAL A 374 -27.55 -0.57 11.07
CA VAL A 374 -26.12 -0.26 11.14
C VAL A 374 -25.38 -1.10 10.11
N ASP A 375 -24.92 -0.44 9.05
CA ASP A 375 -24.17 -1.05 7.94
C ASP A 375 -24.93 -2.20 7.23
N THR A 376 -26.26 -2.18 7.25
CA THR A 376 -27.14 -3.23 6.67
C THR A 376 -27.64 -2.92 5.26
N GLY A 377 -27.53 -1.66 4.85
CA GLY A 377 -28.03 -1.17 3.58
C GLY A 377 -27.48 -1.89 2.34
N GLY A 378 -28.19 -1.77 1.21
CA GLY A 378 -27.83 -2.44 -0.03
C GLY A 378 -26.47 -1.99 -0.57
N ILE A 379 -25.64 -2.96 -0.98
CA ILE A 379 -24.29 -2.71 -1.52
C ILE A 379 -24.42 -2.13 -2.93
N ILE A 380 -23.87 -0.93 -3.14
CA ILE A 380 -23.78 -0.29 -4.46
C ILE A 380 -22.50 -0.72 -5.16
N ALA A 381 -21.37 -0.64 -4.47
CA ALA A 381 -20.06 -0.99 -5.02
C ALA A 381 -19.09 -1.44 -3.92
N GLN A 382 -18.11 -2.27 -4.29
CA GLN A 382 -17.04 -2.76 -3.41
C GLN A 382 -15.70 -2.75 -4.12
N GLN A 383 -14.62 -2.57 -3.36
CA GLN A 383 -13.25 -2.69 -3.86
C GLN A 383 -12.40 -3.45 -2.85
N LYS A 384 -11.76 -4.54 -3.33
CA LYS A 384 -10.78 -5.32 -2.57
C LYS A 384 -9.48 -4.53 -2.42
N VAL A 385 -8.84 -4.63 -1.25
CA VAL A 385 -7.55 -4.03 -0.94
C VAL A 385 -6.69 -5.07 -0.20
N PRO A 386 -5.53 -5.46 -0.75
CA PRO A 386 -4.61 -6.37 -0.08
C PRO A 386 -4.06 -5.80 1.23
N ILE A 387 -3.83 -6.68 2.20
CA ILE A 387 -3.15 -6.41 3.46
C ILE A 387 -1.74 -6.99 3.35
N ALA A 388 -0.72 -6.12 3.33
CA ALA A 388 0.67 -6.52 3.32
C ALA A 388 1.09 -7.12 4.68
N ASP A 389 2.16 -7.91 4.68
CA ASP A 389 2.67 -8.55 5.91
C ASP A 389 3.06 -7.54 6.99
N ASP A 390 3.53 -6.35 6.59
CA ASP A 390 3.94 -5.27 7.49
C ASP A 390 2.89 -4.16 7.66
N ASP A 391 1.67 -4.35 7.12
CA ASP A 391 0.61 -3.36 7.29
C ASP A 391 0.18 -3.23 8.76
N THR A 392 0.11 -1.99 9.21
CA THR A 392 -0.50 -1.61 10.48
C THR A 392 -1.91 -1.07 10.25
N ALA A 393 -2.68 -0.87 11.32
CA ALA A 393 -3.99 -0.22 11.18
C ALA A 393 -3.87 1.18 10.57
N GLY A 394 -2.76 1.90 10.81
CA GLY A 394 -2.49 3.20 10.19
C GLY A 394 -2.21 3.12 8.68
N THR A 395 -1.29 2.25 8.26
CA THR A 395 -0.94 2.16 6.83
C THR A 395 -2.12 1.64 6.00
N LEU A 396 -2.85 0.66 6.54
CA LEU A 396 -4.05 0.12 5.91
C LEU A 396 -5.19 1.15 5.90
N HIS A 397 -5.37 1.92 6.98
CA HIS A 397 -6.32 3.03 7.02
C HIS A 397 -6.09 4.04 5.90
N ASP A 398 -4.85 4.47 5.68
CA ASP A 398 -4.54 5.46 4.66
C ASP A 398 -4.81 4.92 3.24
N ARG A 399 -4.44 3.65 2.99
CA ARG A 399 -4.73 2.98 1.71
C ARG A 399 -6.23 2.84 1.46
N LEU A 400 -7.00 2.44 2.48
CA LEU A 400 -8.45 2.30 2.40
C LEU A 400 -9.16 3.65 2.23
N ALA A 401 -8.65 4.72 2.84
CA ALA A 401 -9.25 6.05 2.72
C ALA A 401 -9.17 6.58 1.27
N VAL A 402 -8.05 6.32 0.59
CA VAL A 402 -7.87 6.68 -0.83
C VAL A 402 -8.75 5.81 -1.73
N ALA A 403 -8.70 4.48 -1.57
CA ALA A 403 -9.56 3.57 -2.33
C ALA A 403 -11.05 3.90 -2.16
N GLY A 404 -11.46 4.16 -0.92
CA GLY A 404 -12.83 4.52 -0.58
C GLY A 404 -13.30 5.84 -1.21
N ALA A 405 -12.42 6.84 -1.31
CA ALA A 405 -12.75 8.08 -2.02
C ALA A 405 -13.09 7.81 -3.50
N GLY A 406 -12.34 6.92 -4.16
CA GLY A 406 -12.63 6.53 -5.55
C GLY A 406 -13.93 5.78 -5.69
N LEU A 407 -14.14 4.80 -4.82
CA LEU A 407 -15.35 4.00 -4.82
C LEU A 407 -16.61 4.85 -4.59
N VAL A 408 -16.52 5.90 -3.75
CA VAL A 408 -17.62 6.85 -3.55
C VAL A 408 -17.92 7.60 -4.84
N LEU A 409 -16.92 8.14 -5.55
CA LEU A 409 -17.16 8.82 -6.82
C LEU A 409 -17.81 7.90 -7.86
N HIS A 410 -17.33 6.66 -7.95
CA HIS A 410 -17.94 5.65 -8.82
C HIS A 410 -19.42 5.42 -8.49
N ALA A 411 -19.73 5.22 -7.20
CA ALA A 411 -21.10 4.99 -6.74
C ALA A 411 -22.00 6.19 -7.02
N LEU A 412 -21.50 7.42 -6.84
CA LEU A 412 -22.26 8.64 -7.16
C LEU A 412 -22.55 8.76 -8.66
N GLU A 413 -21.60 8.39 -9.52
CA GLU A 413 -21.80 8.39 -10.97
C GLU A 413 -22.88 7.37 -11.38
N LEU A 414 -22.86 6.16 -10.83
CA LEU A 414 -23.91 5.16 -11.04
C LEU A 414 -25.29 5.66 -10.59
N LEU A 415 -25.37 6.27 -9.41
CA LEU A 415 -26.61 6.82 -8.86
C LEU A 415 -27.15 7.98 -9.70
N ALA A 416 -26.26 8.90 -10.11
CA ALA A 416 -26.64 10.06 -10.90
C ALA A 416 -27.14 9.67 -12.30
N ALA A 417 -26.53 8.64 -12.90
CA ALA A 417 -26.94 8.06 -14.19
C ALA A 417 -28.18 7.14 -14.10
N GLY A 418 -28.74 6.90 -12.90
CA GLY A 418 -29.86 5.97 -12.70
C GLY A 418 -29.51 4.51 -12.97
N ARG A 419 -28.22 4.17 -12.90
CA ARG A 419 -27.66 2.82 -13.16
C ARG A 419 -27.28 2.05 -11.91
N ALA A 420 -27.39 2.66 -10.72
CA ALA A 420 -27.08 1.98 -9.47
C ALA A 420 -28.14 0.91 -9.16
N GLU A 421 -27.68 -0.31 -8.88
CA GLU A 421 -28.51 -1.41 -8.41
C GLU A 421 -28.03 -1.84 -7.01
N PRO A 422 -28.50 -1.20 -5.92
CA PRO A 422 -28.12 -1.58 -4.57
C PRO A 422 -28.53 -3.03 -4.28
N ARG A 423 -27.55 -3.92 -4.11
CA ARG A 423 -27.77 -5.35 -3.87
C ARG A 423 -28.00 -5.61 -2.39
N PRO A 424 -29.09 -6.28 -1.99
CA PRO A 424 -29.27 -6.68 -0.59
C PRO A 424 -28.08 -7.50 -0.10
N GLN A 425 -27.63 -7.23 1.12
CA GLN A 425 -26.57 -8.04 1.71
C GLN A 425 -27.09 -9.46 2.01
N PRO A 426 -26.29 -10.52 1.80
CA PRO A 426 -26.71 -11.90 2.04
C PRO A 426 -27.22 -12.10 3.46
N ALA A 427 -28.30 -12.88 3.60
CA ALA A 427 -28.77 -13.36 4.89
C ALA A 427 -27.82 -14.46 5.39
N GLY A 428 -27.17 -14.24 6.54
CA GLY A 428 -26.20 -15.20 7.07
C GLY A 428 -25.33 -14.64 8.20
N ARG A 429 -24.41 -15.47 8.72
CA ARG A 429 -23.45 -15.07 9.75
C ARG A 429 -22.43 -14.12 9.15
N SER A 430 -22.44 -12.87 9.58
CA SER A 430 -21.37 -11.89 9.32
C SER A 430 -20.34 -11.93 10.44
N VAL A 431 -19.08 -11.67 10.11
CA VAL A 431 -18.06 -11.40 11.15
C VAL A 431 -18.32 -10.01 11.73
N PRO A 432 -18.53 -9.84 13.06
CA PRO A 432 -18.76 -8.52 13.64
C PRO A 432 -17.43 -7.76 13.81
N ALA A 433 -17.49 -6.43 13.70
CA ALA A 433 -16.37 -5.56 14.02
C ALA A 433 -16.67 -4.66 15.24
N PRO A 434 -16.74 -5.22 16.46
CA PRO A 434 -16.98 -4.42 17.65
C PRO A 434 -15.85 -3.42 17.86
N ARG A 435 -16.18 -2.29 18.49
CA ARG A 435 -15.22 -1.24 18.83
C ARG A 435 -14.04 -1.83 19.61
N ILE A 436 -12.82 -1.34 19.37
CA ILE A 436 -11.66 -1.67 20.19
C ILE A 436 -11.86 -1.12 21.61
N GLY A 437 -11.86 -2.02 22.59
CA GLY A 437 -11.96 -1.72 24.02
C GLY A 437 -10.60 -1.80 24.74
N PRO A 438 -10.51 -1.34 26.00
CA PRO A 438 -9.29 -1.42 26.81
C PRO A 438 -8.73 -2.85 26.94
N GLU A 439 -9.59 -3.85 26.97
CA GLU A 439 -9.24 -5.27 27.01
C GLU A 439 -8.52 -5.75 25.74
N ASP A 440 -8.88 -5.20 24.58
CA ASP A 440 -8.19 -5.50 23.31
C ASP A 440 -6.77 -4.90 23.29
N GLU A 441 -6.49 -3.89 24.11
CA GLU A 441 -5.19 -3.24 24.16
C GLU A 441 -4.14 -4.05 24.93
N VAL A 442 -4.56 -5.00 25.79
CA VAL A 442 -3.65 -5.77 26.65
C VAL A 442 -3.10 -6.96 25.88
N ILE A 443 -1.78 -7.08 25.83
CA ILE A 443 -1.11 -8.26 25.26
C ILE A 443 -1.32 -9.43 26.22
N ASP A 444 -2.07 -10.41 25.74
CA ASP A 444 -2.21 -11.70 26.39
C ASP A 444 -1.10 -12.63 25.89
N TRP A 445 -0.10 -12.84 26.74
CA TRP A 445 1.06 -13.66 26.42
C TRP A 445 0.71 -15.14 26.24
N GLU A 446 -0.44 -15.61 26.73
CA GLU A 446 -0.92 -16.99 26.53
C GLU A 446 -1.34 -17.25 25.07
N LYS A 447 -1.47 -16.21 24.24
CA LYS A 447 -1.76 -16.35 22.81
C LYS A 447 -0.51 -16.75 22.01
N THR A 448 -0.72 -17.13 20.76
CA THR A 448 0.39 -17.44 19.84
C THR A 448 1.17 -16.17 19.48
N ALA A 449 2.46 -16.32 19.16
CA ALA A 449 3.31 -15.23 18.70
C ALA A 449 2.71 -14.49 17.50
N VAL A 450 2.08 -15.21 16.56
CA VAL A 450 1.38 -14.65 15.40
C VAL A 450 0.15 -13.82 15.83
N SER A 451 -0.62 -14.29 16.82
CA SER A 451 -1.77 -13.51 17.32
C SER A 451 -1.34 -12.23 18.01
N ILE A 452 -0.25 -12.28 18.79
CA ILE A 452 0.34 -11.10 19.44
C ILE A 452 0.86 -10.11 18.39
N GLU A 453 1.56 -10.59 17.36
CA GLU A 453 2.03 -9.78 16.24
C GLU A 453 0.88 -9.05 15.56
N ARG A 454 -0.18 -9.77 15.20
CA ARG A 454 -1.39 -9.21 14.59
C ARG A 454 -2.07 -8.18 15.48
N GLN A 455 -2.16 -8.44 16.77
CA GLN A 455 -2.71 -7.49 17.75
C GLN A 455 -1.87 -6.20 17.81
N VAL A 456 -0.54 -6.32 17.81
CA VAL A 456 0.37 -5.16 17.88
C VAL A 456 0.20 -4.27 16.64
N ARG A 457 0.25 -4.84 15.42
CA ARG A 457 0.07 -4.05 14.19
C ARG A 457 -1.35 -3.51 14.03
N ALA A 458 -2.37 -4.22 14.49
CA ALA A 458 -3.77 -3.77 14.46
C ALA A 458 -4.05 -2.58 15.39
N LEU A 459 -3.16 -2.29 16.33
CA LEU A 459 -3.32 -1.20 17.30
C LEU A 459 -2.28 -0.07 17.11
N ASP A 460 -1.41 -0.14 16.10
CA ASP A 460 -0.53 0.96 15.67
C ASP A 460 -1.23 1.79 14.57
N PRO A 461 -1.32 3.13 14.69
CA PRO A 461 -0.69 4.02 15.66
C PRO A 461 -1.50 4.32 16.92
N ALA A 462 -2.75 3.88 17.00
CA ALA A 462 -3.58 4.05 18.18
C ALA A 462 -4.61 2.91 18.28
N PRO A 463 -4.99 2.49 19.51
CA PRO A 463 -4.54 3.00 20.81
C PRO A 463 -3.14 2.53 21.26
N GLY A 464 -2.59 1.51 20.62
CA GLY A 464 -1.32 0.85 20.94
C GLY A 464 -1.50 -0.33 21.90
N ALA A 465 -1.06 -1.51 21.47
CA ALA A 465 -0.98 -2.69 22.33
C ALA A 465 -0.04 -2.44 23.52
N HIS A 466 -0.29 -3.05 24.67
CA HIS A 466 0.52 -2.84 25.86
C HIS A 466 0.58 -4.05 26.76
N THR A 467 1.64 -4.06 27.57
CA THR A 467 1.87 -5.04 28.62
C THR A 467 2.42 -4.35 29.86
N VAL A 468 2.77 -5.12 30.89
CA VAL A 468 3.39 -4.64 32.11
C VAL A 468 4.83 -5.17 32.17
N PHE A 469 5.78 -4.31 32.52
CA PHE A 469 7.15 -4.70 32.83
C PHE A 469 7.55 -4.08 34.17
N ARG A 470 7.89 -4.92 35.16
CA ARG A 470 8.23 -4.49 36.54
C ARG A 470 7.22 -3.49 37.14
N GLY A 471 5.93 -3.82 37.03
CA GLY A 471 4.82 -3.01 37.57
C GLY A 471 4.51 -1.72 36.82
N ARG A 472 5.11 -1.50 35.63
CA ARG A 472 4.86 -0.31 34.80
C ARG A 472 4.31 -0.70 33.44
N ARG A 473 3.29 0.05 32.97
CA ARG A 473 2.74 -0.12 31.62
C ARG A 473 3.79 0.24 30.57
N VAL A 474 3.94 -0.64 29.59
CA VAL A 474 4.79 -0.47 28.41
C VAL A 474 3.95 -0.75 27.17
N LYS A 475 3.85 0.22 26.26
CA LYS A 475 3.25 -0.03 24.94
C LYS A 475 4.24 -0.74 24.03
N VAL A 476 3.74 -1.62 23.20
CA VAL A 476 4.49 -2.33 22.17
C VAL A 476 3.93 -1.90 20.82
N TRP A 477 4.82 -1.39 19.97
CA TRP A 477 4.45 -0.79 18.68
C TRP A 477 4.90 -1.62 17.49
N ARG A 478 5.90 -2.49 17.70
CA ARG A 478 6.38 -3.40 16.66
C ARG A 478 6.98 -4.63 17.29
N VAL A 479 6.61 -5.78 16.74
CA VAL A 479 7.20 -7.07 17.07
C VAL A 479 7.49 -7.84 15.79
N GLN A 480 8.30 -8.89 15.91
CA GLN A 480 8.52 -9.88 14.87
C GLN A 480 8.41 -11.27 15.51
N THR A 481 7.85 -12.25 14.82
CA THR A 481 7.88 -13.64 15.31
C THR A 481 9.30 -14.20 15.23
N ALA A 482 9.76 -14.85 16.30
CA ALA A 482 11.03 -15.56 16.32
C ALA A 482 10.83 -16.96 15.72
N GLY A 483 11.43 -17.20 14.55
CA GLY A 483 11.11 -18.34 13.67
C GLY A 483 10.14 -17.88 12.56
N GLY A 484 10.52 -18.12 11.29
CA GLY A 484 9.69 -17.77 10.13
C GLY A 484 8.35 -18.53 10.11
N PRO A 485 7.46 -18.24 9.15
CA PRO A 485 6.19 -18.92 9.01
C PRO A 485 6.42 -20.36 8.52
N GLU A 486 6.62 -21.30 9.43
CA GLU A 486 6.41 -22.72 9.15
C GLU A 486 5.18 -23.18 9.92
N GLU A 487 4.05 -23.21 9.22
CA GLU A 487 2.97 -24.13 9.54
C GLU A 487 3.50 -25.55 9.26
N GLY A 488 3.65 -26.38 10.29
CA GLY A 488 3.69 -27.85 10.12
C GLY A 488 4.99 -28.61 10.42
N GLY A 489 6.01 -28.02 11.04
CA GLY A 489 7.17 -28.79 11.54
C GLY A 489 6.97 -29.30 12.97
N PRO A 490 7.27 -30.58 13.31
CA PRO A 490 7.30 -31.01 14.71
C PRO A 490 8.36 -30.18 15.44
N ALA A 491 8.07 -29.85 16.70
CA ALA A 491 8.95 -29.07 17.57
C ALA A 491 10.40 -29.55 17.45
N GLY A 492 11.24 -28.75 16.78
CA GLY A 492 12.66 -29.03 16.67
C GLY A 492 13.28 -28.99 18.06
N ASP A 493 13.89 -30.11 18.45
CA ASP A 493 14.67 -30.25 19.67
C ASP A 493 15.81 -29.22 19.70
N GLY A 494 15.56 -28.11 20.39
CA GLY A 494 16.60 -27.17 20.82
C GLY A 494 17.49 -27.79 21.91
N PRO A 495 18.70 -27.24 22.13
CA PRO A 495 19.80 -27.94 22.79
C PRO A 495 19.44 -28.38 24.21
N ALA A 496 19.75 -29.65 24.48
CA ALA A 496 19.56 -30.33 25.75
C ALA A 496 20.16 -29.53 26.92
N GLY A 497 19.30 -29.04 27.83
CA GLY A 497 19.73 -28.37 29.05
C GLY A 497 18.67 -27.50 29.74
N GLY A 498 17.45 -28.01 29.93
CA GLY A 498 16.42 -27.32 30.73
C GLY A 498 15.02 -27.86 30.45
N THR A 499 14.47 -28.63 31.39
CA THR A 499 13.16 -29.30 31.27
C THR A 499 12.02 -28.31 31.53
N GLY A 500 11.43 -27.76 30.47
CA GLY A 500 10.17 -27.03 30.53
C GLY A 500 9.99 -26.06 29.37
N ARG A 501 8.78 -25.99 28.81
CA ARG A 501 8.40 -24.90 27.89
C ARG A 501 8.52 -23.58 28.67
N PRO A 502 9.20 -22.55 28.15
CA PRO A 502 9.33 -21.28 28.85
C PRO A 502 7.95 -20.69 29.13
N GLU A 503 7.77 -20.12 30.33
CA GLU A 503 6.49 -19.51 30.70
C GLU A 503 6.16 -18.35 29.77
N PRO A 504 4.91 -18.23 29.28
CA PRO A 504 4.48 -17.07 28.51
C PRO A 504 4.78 -15.74 29.23
N GLY A 505 5.29 -14.79 28.45
CA GLY A 505 5.77 -13.49 28.91
C GLY A 505 7.20 -13.49 29.44
N SER A 506 7.89 -14.62 29.55
CA SER A 506 9.30 -14.66 29.96
C SER A 506 10.26 -14.27 28.83
N VAL A 507 11.32 -13.52 29.18
CA VAL A 507 12.43 -13.21 28.26
C VAL A 507 13.31 -14.44 28.12
N VAL A 508 13.30 -15.04 26.93
CA VAL A 508 14.01 -16.31 26.63
C VAL A 508 15.30 -16.11 25.84
N GLY A 509 15.54 -14.89 25.35
CA GLY A 509 16.70 -14.58 24.54
C GLY A 509 16.76 -13.14 24.11
N PHE A 510 17.74 -12.83 23.29
CA PHE A 510 17.89 -11.54 22.63
C PHE A 510 18.20 -11.76 21.15
N ALA A 511 17.52 -11.01 20.28
CA ALA A 511 17.77 -11.00 18.84
C ALA A 511 18.04 -9.56 18.42
N ASP A 512 19.21 -9.30 17.82
CA ASP A 512 19.71 -7.95 17.49
C ASP A 512 19.62 -6.98 18.68
N GLY A 513 19.93 -7.47 19.88
CA GLY A 513 19.86 -6.71 21.13
C GLY A 513 18.43 -6.45 21.65
N CYS A 514 17.38 -6.84 20.92
CA CYS A 514 15.99 -6.72 21.35
C CYS A 514 15.56 -7.96 22.17
N PRO A 515 14.66 -7.82 23.16
CA PRO A 515 14.24 -8.95 23.97
C PRO A 515 13.32 -9.89 23.17
N VAL A 516 13.61 -11.18 23.23
CA VAL A 516 12.78 -12.27 22.71
C VAL A 516 11.92 -12.80 23.86
N VAL A 517 10.61 -12.70 23.71
CA VAL A 517 9.64 -13.03 24.76
C VAL A 517 8.81 -14.23 24.34
N ALA A 518 8.75 -15.25 25.21
CA ALA A 518 7.94 -16.43 24.98
C ALA A 518 6.44 -16.08 24.94
N ALA A 519 5.73 -16.68 24.01
CA ALA A 519 4.28 -16.62 23.92
C ALA A 519 3.69 -18.01 24.26
N GLY A 520 2.37 -18.13 24.32
CA GLY A 520 1.70 -19.41 24.50
C GLY A 520 1.98 -20.40 23.37
N SER A 521 2.42 -19.91 22.21
CA SER A 521 3.19 -20.69 21.22
C SER A 521 4.11 -19.81 20.40
N GLY A 522 5.34 -20.26 20.16
CA GLY A 522 6.41 -19.47 19.55
C GLY A 522 6.95 -18.38 20.50
N ALA A 523 7.67 -17.41 19.94
CA ALA A 523 8.16 -16.25 20.66
C ALA A 523 8.11 -15.00 19.78
N VAL A 524 8.12 -13.82 20.39
CA VAL A 524 8.14 -12.52 19.69
C VAL A 524 9.36 -11.70 20.09
N VAL A 525 10.00 -11.09 19.11
CA VAL A 525 11.07 -10.10 19.29
C VAL A 525 10.42 -8.73 19.44
N LEU A 526 10.61 -8.06 20.59
CA LEU A 526 10.03 -6.74 20.82
C LEU A 526 10.94 -5.64 20.24
N GLN A 527 10.60 -5.17 19.04
CA GLN A 527 11.46 -4.26 18.28
C GLN A 527 11.26 -2.79 18.66
N VAL A 528 10.02 -2.37 18.93
CA VAL A 528 9.71 -0.98 19.31
C VAL A 528 8.76 -0.96 20.51
N LEU A 529 9.21 -0.33 21.59
CA LEU A 529 8.47 -0.19 22.83
C LEU A 529 8.31 1.29 23.22
N GLN A 530 7.37 1.57 24.12
CA GLN A 530 7.21 2.88 24.72
C GLN A 530 6.83 2.74 26.20
N PRO A 531 7.76 3.05 27.12
CA PRO A 531 7.47 3.14 28.55
C PRO A 531 6.44 4.23 28.86
N ALA A 532 5.67 4.08 29.94
CA ALA A 532 4.71 5.08 30.37
C ALA A 532 5.37 6.47 30.52
N GLY A 533 4.79 7.49 29.86
CA GLY A 533 5.30 8.87 29.85
C GLY A 533 6.54 9.10 28.99
N GLY A 534 7.11 8.07 28.37
CA GLY A 534 8.28 8.14 27.49
C GLY A 534 7.95 8.24 26.01
N SER A 535 9.02 8.38 25.20
CA SER A 535 8.94 8.29 23.73
C SER A 535 9.06 6.83 23.26
N ARG A 536 8.66 6.54 22.01
CA ARG A 536 8.95 5.25 21.36
C ARG A 536 10.48 5.06 21.30
N MET A 537 10.96 3.86 21.59
CA MET A 537 12.38 3.48 21.58
C MET A 537 12.56 2.07 21.04
N SER A 538 13.78 1.75 20.60
CA SER A 538 14.12 0.40 20.14
C SER A 538 14.09 -0.62 21.29
N GLY A 539 13.90 -1.89 20.95
CA GLY A 539 14.04 -2.99 21.90
C GLY A 539 15.41 -3.01 22.57
N SER A 540 16.48 -2.76 21.82
CA SER A 540 17.84 -2.67 22.34
C SER A 540 18.03 -1.52 23.33
N ASP A 541 17.48 -0.34 23.05
CA ASP A 541 17.53 0.80 23.99
C ASP A 541 16.73 0.49 25.26
N PHE A 542 15.60 -0.21 25.12
CA PHE A 542 14.81 -0.65 26.26
C PHE A 542 15.59 -1.65 27.12
N VAL A 543 16.28 -2.62 26.52
CA VAL A 543 17.12 -3.59 27.25
C VAL A 543 18.22 -2.88 28.03
N ASN A 544 18.94 -1.94 27.39
CA ASN A 544 20.03 -1.19 28.02
C ASN A 544 19.53 -0.26 29.13
N GLY A 545 18.45 0.49 28.88
CA GLY A 545 17.91 1.49 29.81
C GLY A 545 17.16 0.89 31.00
N TYR A 546 16.48 -0.24 30.81
CA TYR A 546 15.69 -0.90 31.84
C TYR A 546 16.35 -2.16 32.41
N ARG A 547 17.56 -2.50 31.93
CA ARG A 547 18.36 -3.67 32.35
C ARG A 547 17.52 -4.95 32.32
N VAL A 548 17.02 -5.26 31.13
CA VAL A 548 16.24 -6.47 30.88
C VAL A 548 17.21 -7.65 30.78
N GLY A 549 16.96 -8.72 31.54
CA GLY A 549 17.75 -9.94 31.56
C GLY A 549 16.93 -11.18 31.17
N LEU A 550 17.61 -12.30 30.95
CA LEU A 550 16.95 -13.61 30.77
C LEU A 550 16.11 -13.94 32.01
N GLY A 551 14.91 -14.46 31.78
CA GLY A 551 13.96 -14.81 32.84
C GLY A 551 13.15 -13.63 33.40
N ASP A 552 13.47 -12.38 33.04
CA ASP A 552 12.57 -11.25 33.33
C ASP A 552 11.20 -11.50 32.67
N ARG A 553 10.13 -10.93 33.24
CA ARG A 553 8.76 -11.14 32.76
C ARG A 553 8.08 -9.86 32.29
N PHE A 554 7.45 -9.98 31.13
CA PHE A 554 6.38 -9.11 30.66
C PHE A 554 5.03 -9.75 31.00
N GLY A 555 4.08 -8.95 31.44
CA GLY A 555 2.79 -9.41 31.97
C GLY A 555 2.74 -9.40 33.50
N GLY A 556 1.57 -9.76 34.04
CA GLY A 556 1.24 -9.56 35.46
C GLY A 556 0.42 -8.29 35.71
N ARG A 557 -0.33 -8.28 36.82
CA ARG A 557 -1.25 -7.18 37.21
C ARG A 557 -0.51 -5.87 37.48
#